data_AF-A0A329SWZ0-F1
#
_entry.id   AF-A0A329SWZ0-F1
#
_cell.length_a   1.000
_cell.length_b   1.000
_cell.length_c   1.000
_cell.angle_alpha   90.00
_cell.angle_beta   90.00
_cell.angle_gamma   90.00
#
_symmetry.space_group_name_H-M   'P 1'
#
loop_
_entity.id
_entity.type
_entity.pdbx_description
1 polymer ?
#
loop_
_entity_poly.entity_id
_entity_poly.type
_entity_poly.pdbx_seq_one_letter_code
_entity_poly.pdbx_strand_id
1 'polypeptide(L)'
;MGLASWIWKLTDYWEAAQVELHGFYSAERVREFIRYNQETSTLRALLVLVLMPWPCVIITILVDLIPLRPPAEGLDANYLFVLRVFLSFLVASIVVFLQFRHSIPATSLSNLRVFITSIITAAQTTGALYGLSRIIGFPLPFGIITVSPAWVAFLLLPLASFLRRARSDPELWPLVVNSLKVWVCQESLVVIYPTYFYIFTTLSAEAKTYFAFLLPIIKMILRNVMSRTVVHLNDEIPEVVLMNVEVFNSLFMSYCMQNTPSIWTTLGLIAIDGAQMIASMHDVGNVIKRMESVRNRVAAERSRQAGEDISVLRLREIQRGTILGYTMDILERHKLGQSPTVEVAPFIIGPSSTEVVPFDARAKQPAMVMVRSKPKFGARKVFSSANADVTSLEVNYALNVRKVLYITEFVILINYVEVIVPIIFSANLLVMYHLPNRVYYSQIARMDDEKLRKTIENVTLYCVLQLVSLVILFLVLWRRLRISGLRQLAFVLEKQGEQVQTKLILWVFYNVQATLQHFASDYTFKFAWLSGTRP
;
A
#
# COMPACT_ATOMS: atom_id res chain seq x y z
N MET A 1 2.72 -11.00 40.10
CA MET A 1 2.53 -10.18 38.88
C MET A 1 1.16 -10.52 38.30
N GLY A 2 0.19 -9.63 38.45
CA GLY A 2 -1.23 -9.94 38.16
C GLY A 2 -1.56 -9.95 36.67
N LEU A 3 -2.61 -10.69 36.31
CA LEU A 3 -3.20 -10.79 34.96
C LEU A 3 -3.40 -9.42 34.30
N ALA A 4 -3.77 -8.40 35.08
CA ALA A 4 -3.90 -7.02 34.64
C ALA A 4 -2.60 -6.42 34.08
N SER A 5 -1.44 -6.68 34.70
CA SER A 5 -0.15 -6.19 34.20
C SER A 5 0.24 -6.83 32.87
N TRP A 6 -0.18 -8.07 32.64
CA TRP A 6 -0.01 -8.75 31.36
C TRP A 6 -0.94 -8.18 30.29
N ILE A 7 -2.20 -7.93 30.64
CA ILE A 7 -3.17 -7.29 29.73
C ILE A 7 -2.66 -5.91 29.29
N TRP A 8 -2.23 -5.06 30.23
CA TRP A 8 -1.68 -3.73 29.89
C TRP A 8 -0.45 -3.81 28.97
N LYS A 9 0.50 -4.71 29.26
CA LYS A 9 1.64 -4.93 28.35
C LYS A 9 1.20 -5.40 26.97
N LEU A 10 0.22 -6.31 26.92
CA LEU A 10 -0.30 -6.83 25.65
C LEU A 10 -0.97 -5.71 24.84
N THR A 11 -1.74 -4.84 25.48
CA THR A 11 -2.35 -3.66 24.86
C THR A 11 -1.27 -2.70 24.36
N ASP A 12 -0.24 -2.39 25.15
CA ASP A 12 0.85 -1.51 24.73
C ASP A 12 1.62 -2.08 23.53
N TYR A 13 1.90 -3.39 23.53
CA TYR A 13 2.52 -4.05 22.38
C TYR A 13 1.60 -4.07 21.16
N TRP A 14 0.30 -4.23 21.36
CA TRP A 14 -0.70 -4.20 20.30
C TRP A 14 -0.82 -2.80 19.66
N GLU A 15 -0.93 -1.75 20.47
CA GLU A 15 -0.94 -0.36 20.00
C GLU A 15 0.38 0.00 19.30
N ALA A 16 1.52 -0.46 19.83
CA ALA A 16 2.83 -0.26 19.20
C ALA A 16 2.96 -1.01 17.86
N ALA A 17 2.26 -2.13 17.68
CA ALA A 17 2.20 -2.89 16.44
C ALA A 17 1.23 -2.29 15.40
N GLN A 18 0.33 -1.38 15.80
CA GLN A 18 -0.59 -0.71 14.89
C GLN A 18 0.13 0.43 14.15
N VAL A 19 0.55 0.11 12.92
CA VAL A 19 1.21 1.06 12.00
C VAL A 19 0.38 2.33 11.77
N GLU A 20 -0.94 2.22 11.74
CA GLU A 20 -1.88 3.32 11.50
C GLU A 20 -1.81 4.44 12.55
N LEU A 21 -1.40 4.15 13.79
CA LEU A 21 -1.37 5.13 14.88
C LEU A 21 -0.14 6.05 14.85
N HIS A 22 0.82 5.76 13.99
CA HIS A 22 2.16 6.37 14.01
C HIS A 22 2.42 7.38 12.88
N GLY A 23 1.44 7.64 12.00
CA GLY A 23 1.57 8.59 10.88
C GLY A 23 0.66 9.82 10.97
N PHE A 24 0.86 10.74 10.04
CA PHE A 24 0.15 12.02 9.94
C PHE A 24 0.14 12.48 8.48
N TYR A 25 -0.96 13.07 8.02
CA TYR A 25 -0.97 13.78 6.72
C TYR A 25 0.00 14.95 6.74
N SER A 26 0.54 15.36 5.59
CA SER A 26 1.10 16.68 5.39
C SER A 26 0.01 17.76 5.39
N ALA A 27 0.40 19.01 5.63
CA ALA A 27 -0.54 20.13 5.52
C ALA A 27 -1.09 20.28 4.09
N GLU A 28 -0.28 19.97 3.08
CA GLU A 28 -0.68 20.01 1.67
C GLU A 28 -1.74 18.95 1.35
N ARG A 29 -1.53 17.70 1.77
CA ARG A 29 -2.52 16.62 1.58
C ARG A 29 -3.86 16.94 2.23
N VAL A 30 -3.87 17.59 3.40
CA VAL A 30 -5.12 18.06 4.03
C VAL A 30 -5.83 19.08 3.14
N ARG A 31 -5.13 20.08 2.60
CA ARG A 31 -5.74 21.10 1.71
C ARG A 31 -6.31 20.45 0.45
N GLU A 32 -5.57 19.55 -0.17
CA GLU A 32 -6.02 18.81 -1.35
C GLU A 32 -7.27 17.98 -1.06
N PHE A 33 -7.29 17.26 0.06
CA PHE A 33 -8.45 16.48 0.46
C PHE A 33 -9.69 17.36 0.71
N ILE A 34 -9.51 18.51 1.37
CA ILE A 34 -10.62 19.45 1.63
C ILE A 34 -11.21 19.96 0.32
N ARG A 35 -10.36 20.38 -0.62
CA ARG A 35 -10.79 20.81 -1.95
C ARG A 35 -11.53 19.69 -2.69
N TYR A 36 -10.93 18.50 -2.71
CA TYR A 36 -11.52 17.32 -3.34
C TYR A 36 -12.92 16.99 -2.79
N ASN A 37 -13.05 17.06 -1.47
CA ASN A 37 -14.31 16.77 -0.78
C ASN A 37 -15.41 17.80 -1.08
N GLN A 38 -15.06 19.03 -1.45
CA GLN A 38 -16.01 20.07 -1.86
C GLN A 38 -16.42 19.95 -3.33
N GLU A 39 -15.46 19.65 -4.22
CA GLU A 39 -15.66 19.66 -5.67
C GLU A 39 -16.22 18.34 -6.23
N THR A 40 -15.96 17.22 -5.55
CA THR A 40 -16.25 15.89 -6.12
C THR A 40 -17.67 15.42 -5.80
N SER A 41 -18.41 15.04 -6.86
CA SER A 41 -19.74 14.43 -6.72
C SER A 41 -19.66 12.99 -6.20
N THR A 42 -20.71 12.56 -5.51
CA THR A 42 -20.81 11.19 -4.96
C THR A 42 -20.75 10.12 -6.06
N LEU A 43 -21.31 10.41 -7.23
CA LEU A 43 -21.29 9.49 -8.38
C LEU A 43 -19.88 9.30 -8.93
N ARG A 44 -19.11 10.39 -9.09
CA ARG A 44 -17.69 10.29 -9.50
C ARG A 44 -16.89 9.47 -8.49
N ALA A 45 -17.06 9.73 -7.20
CA ALA A 45 -16.40 8.97 -6.16
C ALA A 45 -16.73 7.46 -6.25
N LEU A 46 -18.00 7.11 -6.42
CA LEU A 46 -18.42 5.71 -6.55
C LEU A 46 -17.85 5.03 -7.81
N LEU A 47 -17.83 5.75 -8.94
CA LEU A 47 -17.24 5.22 -10.17
C LEU A 47 -15.76 4.92 -10.02
N VAL A 48 -14.98 5.78 -9.33
CA VAL A 48 -13.57 5.52 -9.04
C VAL A 48 -13.40 4.19 -8.31
N LEU A 49 -14.16 3.98 -7.24
CA LEU A 49 -14.10 2.74 -6.44
C LEU A 49 -14.47 1.50 -7.27
N VAL A 50 -15.52 1.59 -8.08
CA VAL A 50 -15.99 0.44 -8.88
C VAL A 50 -15.05 0.14 -10.05
N LEU A 51 -14.44 1.16 -10.66
CA LEU A 51 -13.57 0.99 -11.83
C LEU A 51 -12.15 0.54 -11.48
N MET A 52 -11.66 0.91 -10.30
CA MET A 52 -10.29 0.62 -9.86
C MET A 52 -9.85 -0.86 -9.97
N PRO A 53 -10.65 -1.88 -9.61
CA PRO A 53 -10.18 -3.27 -9.66
C PRO A 53 -10.06 -3.87 -11.06
N TRP A 54 -10.73 -3.33 -12.09
CA TRP A 54 -10.87 -4.04 -13.36
C TRP A 54 -9.63 -4.06 -14.26
N PRO A 55 -8.76 -3.03 -14.32
CA PRO A 55 -7.57 -3.08 -15.18
C PRO A 55 -6.65 -4.28 -14.89
N CYS A 56 -6.45 -4.65 -13.61
CA CYS A 56 -5.62 -5.81 -13.29
C CYS A 56 -6.27 -7.14 -13.70
N VAL A 57 -7.59 -7.26 -13.59
CA VAL A 57 -8.35 -8.43 -14.05
C VAL A 57 -8.24 -8.57 -15.57
N ILE A 58 -8.45 -7.48 -16.30
CA ILE A 58 -8.38 -7.46 -17.77
C ILE A 58 -6.97 -7.86 -18.24
N ILE A 59 -5.92 -7.26 -17.69
CA ILE A 59 -4.53 -7.58 -18.06
C ILE A 59 -4.22 -9.06 -17.79
N THR A 60 -4.67 -9.59 -16.64
CA THR A 60 -4.46 -10.99 -16.28
C THR A 60 -5.16 -11.93 -17.26
N ILE A 61 -6.43 -11.66 -17.58
CA ILE A 61 -7.20 -12.45 -18.55
C ILE A 61 -6.54 -12.41 -19.94
N LEU A 62 -6.11 -11.24 -20.40
CA LEU A 62 -5.49 -11.09 -21.73
C LEU A 62 -4.27 -11.99 -21.93
N VAL A 63 -3.44 -12.14 -20.90
CA VAL A 63 -2.28 -13.06 -20.93
C VAL A 63 -2.74 -14.52 -20.86
N ASP A 64 -3.79 -14.81 -20.09
CA ASP A 64 -4.33 -16.16 -19.90
C ASP A 64 -5.13 -16.70 -21.09
N LEU A 65 -5.52 -15.84 -22.04
CA LEU A 65 -6.13 -16.24 -23.32
C LEU A 65 -5.16 -16.96 -24.25
N ILE A 66 -3.84 -16.82 -24.04
CA ILE A 66 -2.83 -17.48 -24.86
C ILE A 66 -2.87 -18.99 -24.60
N PRO A 67 -3.13 -19.83 -25.62
CA PRO A 67 -3.34 -21.26 -25.41
C PRO A 67 -2.05 -21.96 -24.98
N LEU A 68 -2.20 -22.93 -24.08
CA LEU A 68 -1.11 -23.74 -23.54
C LEU A 68 -1.23 -25.20 -23.97
N ARG A 69 -0.08 -25.87 -24.05
CA ARG A 69 0.03 -27.32 -24.26
C ARG A 69 0.47 -28.02 -22.97
N PRO A 70 0.34 -29.35 -22.88
CA PRO A 70 0.84 -30.10 -21.73
C PRO A 70 2.34 -29.84 -21.48
N PRO A 71 2.76 -29.57 -20.23
CA PRO A 71 4.18 -29.43 -19.90
C PRO A 71 5.02 -30.67 -20.25
N ALA A 72 4.38 -31.85 -20.27
CA ALA A 72 5.02 -33.13 -20.60
C ALA A 72 5.51 -33.22 -22.06
N GLU A 73 4.96 -32.42 -22.98
CA GLU A 73 5.41 -32.37 -24.39
C GLU A 73 6.77 -31.65 -24.56
N GLY A 74 7.34 -31.13 -23.47
CA GLY A 74 8.62 -30.45 -23.48
C GLY A 74 8.53 -28.99 -23.89
N LEU A 75 9.66 -28.29 -23.77
CA LEU A 75 9.74 -26.84 -23.94
C LEU A 75 9.49 -26.40 -25.39
N ASP A 76 9.95 -27.19 -26.37
CA ASP A 76 9.88 -26.84 -27.79
C ASP A 76 8.44 -26.87 -28.32
N ALA A 77 7.60 -27.78 -27.80
CA ALA A 77 6.17 -27.81 -28.07
C ALA A 77 5.42 -26.64 -27.40
N ASN A 78 5.98 -26.06 -26.34
CA ASN A 78 5.39 -25.02 -25.51
C ASN A 78 5.92 -23.61 -25.86
N TYR A 79 6.13 -23.28 -27.14
CA TYR A 79 6.61 -21.95 -27.56
C TYR A 79 5.66 -20.79 -27.17
N LEU A 80 4.34 -21.04 -27.13
CA LEU A 80 3.36 -20.05 -26.65
C LEU A 80 3.46 -19.78 -25.15
N PHE A 81 3.92 -20.77 -24.36
CA PHE A 81 4.26 -20.52 -22.96
C PHE A 81 5.45 -19.55 -22.85
N VAL A 82 6.46 -19.67 -23.72
CA VAL A 82 7.60 -18.72 -23.74
C VAL A 82 7.13 -17.30 -24.07
N LEU A 83 6.23 -17.15 -25.05
CA LEU A 83 5.60 -15.85 -25.35
C LEU A 83 4.84 -15.30 -24.13
N ARG A 84 4.06 -16.17 -23.47
CA ARG A 84 3.32 -15.81 -22.25
C ARG A 84 4.25 -15.36 -21.13
N VAL A 85 5.37 -16.06 -20.90
CA VAL A 85 6.42 -15.68 -19.96
C VAL A 85 7.00 -14.30 -20.30
N PHE A 86 7.28 -14.04 -21.58
CA PHE A 86 7.77 -12.74 -22.03
C PHE A 86 6.78 -11.62 -21.71
N LEU A 87 5.50 -11.80 -22.04
CA LEU A 87 4.46 -10.81 -21.72
C LEU A 87 4.27 -10.64 -20.21
N SER A 88 4.35 -11.72 -19.44
CA SER A 88 4.30 -11.70 -17.97
C SER A 88 5.42 -10.84 -17.38
N PHE A 89 6.66 -11.08 -17.78
CA PHE A 89 7.78 -10.29 -17.31
C PHE A 89 7.80 -8.87 -17.88
N LEU A 90 7.23 -8.65 -19.06
CA LEU A 90 7.06 -7.30 -19.61
C LEU A 90 6.12 -6.47 -18.73
N VAL A 91 4.94 -7.02 -18.40
CA VAL A 91 3.98 -6.36 -17.50
C VAL A 91 4.62 -6.13 -16.13
N ALA A 92 5.25 -7.16 -15.55
CA ALA A 92 5.92 -7.05 -14.25
C ALA A 92 7.04 -5.98 -14.24
N SER A 93 7.86 -5.94 -15.28
CA SER A 93 8.93 -4.94 -15.41
C SER A 93 8.38 -3.53 -15.57
N ILE A 94 7.33 -3.32 -16.38
CA ILE A 94 6.70 -2.00 -16.52
C ILE A 94 6.20 -1.51 -15.16
N VAL A 95 5.41 -2.32 -14.43
CA VAL A 95 4.84 -1.89 -13.16
C VAL A 95 5.91 -1.59 -12.10
N VAL A 96 7.02 -2.35 -12.10
CA VAL A 96 8.13 -2.13 -11.17
C VAL A 96 8.92 -0.86 -11.52
N PHE A 97 9.18 -0.59 -12.80
CA PHE A 97 9.82 0.67 -13.21
C PHE A 97 8.94 1.89 -12.94
N LEU A 98 7.62 1.77 -13.09
CA LEU A 98 6.68 2.84 -12.72
C LEU A 98 6.67 3.10 -11.21
N GLN A 99 6.70 2.04 -10.39
CA GLN A 99 6.89 2.16 -8.94
C GLN A 99 8.22 2.85 -8.59
N PHE A 100 9.34 2.45 -9.24
CA PHE A 100 10.65 3.08 -9.03
C PHE A 100 10.64 4.58 -9.35
N ARG A 101 10.07 4.93 -10.50
CA ARG A 101 9.96 6.33 -10.96
C ARG A 101 9.18 7.19 -9.97
N HIS A 102 8.13 6.63 -9.39
CA HIS A 102 7.31 7.33 -8.40
C HIS A 102 8.06 7.53 -7.08
N SER A 103 8.71 6.49 -6.56
CA SER A 103 9.50 6.60 -5.32
C SER A 103 10.71 7.52 -5.48
N ILE A 104 11.23 7.66 -6.70
CA ILE A 104 12.41 8.48 -6.99
C ILE A 104 12.15 9.36 -8.22
N PRO A 105 11.46 10.51 -8.06
CA PRO A 105 11.14 11.41 -9.18
C PRO A 105 12.37 11.92 -9.94
N ALA A 106 13.52 12.04 -9.25
CA ALA A 106 14.80 12.48 -9.82
C ALA A 106 15.37 11.54 -10.90
N THR A 107 14.84 10.31 -11.04
CA THR A 107 15.25 9.37 -12.09
C THR A 107 14.91 9.86 -13.49
N SER A 108 13.90 10.72 -13.66
CA SER A 108 13.44 11.26 -14.96
C SER A 108 13.22 10.18 -16.04
N LEU A 109 12.68 9.02 -15.65
CA LEU A 109 12.38 7.94 -16.59
C LEU A 109 11.15 8.30 -17.44
N SER A 110 11.37 8.59 -18.72
CA SER A 110 10.29 8.79 -19.68
C SER A 110 9.51 7.49 -19.91
N ASN A 111 8.23 7.59 -20.28
CA ASN A 111 7.40 6.41 -20.58
C ASN A 111 8.03 5.51 -21.65
N LEU A 112 8.67 6.12 -22.66
CA LEU A 112 9.39 5.39 -23.71
C LEU A 112 10.58 4.62 -23.14
N ARG A 113 11.37 5.23 -22.24
CA ARG A 113 12.49 4.53 -21.60
C ARG A 113 12.00 3.37 -20.76
N VAL A 114 10.96 3.57 -19.94
CA VAL A 114 10.34 2.49 -19.14
C VAL A 114 9.91 1.34 -20.03
N PHE A 115 9.23 1.62 -21.16
CA PHE A 115 8.77 0.58 -22.07
C PHE A 115 9.93 -0.20 -22.71
N ILE A 116 10.95 0.50 -23.25
CA ILE A 116 12.11 -0.12 -23.88
C ILE A 116 12.92 -0.95 -22.86
N THR A 117 13.21 -0.40 -21.68
CA THR A 117 13.95 -1.14 -20.64
C THR A 117 13.17 -2.36 -20.17
N SER A 118 11.83 -2.25 -20.07
CA SER A 118 10.98 -3.40 -19.71
C SER A 118 11.01 -4.50 -20.78
N ILE A 119 11.00 -4.16 -22.06
CA ILE A 119 11.13 -5.15 -23.15
C ILE A 119 12.48 -5.87 -23.06
N ILE A 120 13.57 -5.12 -22.86
CA ILE A 120 14.91 -5.69 -22.73
C ILE A 120 14.98 -6.62 -21.53
N THR A 121 14.54 -6.15 -20.35
CA THR A 121 14.50 -6.96 -19.13
C THR A 121 13.65 -8.21 -19.32
N ALA A 122 12.46 -8.10 -19.90
CA ALA A 122 11.58 -9.24 -20.15
C ALA A 122 12.21 -10.26 -21.11
N ALA A 123 12.87 -9.82 -22.17
CA ALA A 123 13.58 -10.69 -23.11
C ALA A 123 14.73 -11.42 -22.42
N GLN A 124 15.54 -10.72 -21.61
CA GLN A 124 16.65 -11.30 -20.85
C GLN A 124 16.15 -12.33 -19.84
N THR A 125 15.12 -12.01 -19.07
CA THR A 125 14.52 -12.92 -18.09
C THR A 125 13.90 -14.14 -18.74
N THR A 126 13.19 -13.97 -19.86
CA THR A 126 12.61 -15.08 -20.62
C THR A 126 13.69 -15.98 -21.20
N GLY A 127 14.77 -15.39 -21.73
CA GLY A 127 15.95 -16.13 -22.18
C GLY A 127 16.62 -16.93 -21.07
N ALA A 128 16.75 -16.34 -19.87
CA ALA A 128 17.26 -17.03 -18.70
C ALA A 128 16.37 -18.22 -18.29
N LEU A 129 15.04 -18.02 -18.23
CA LEU A 129 14.09 -19.11 -17.95
C LEU A 129 14.20 -20.22 -19.00
N TYR A 130 14.21 -19.86 -20.28
CA TYR A 130 14.31 -20.82 -21.39
C TYR A 130 15.62 -21.62 -21.30
N GLY A 131 16.76 -20.94 -21.10
CA GLY A 131 18.07 -21.57 -20.95
C GLY A 131 18.13 -22.52 -19.75
N LEU A 132 17.67 -22.08 -18.58
CA LEU A 132 17.63 -22.95 -17.39
C LEU A 132 16.68 -24.14 -17.59
N SER A 133 15.55 -23.94 -18.26
CA SER A 133 14.61 -25.04 -18.58
C SER A 133 15.23 -26.08 -19.53
N ARG A 134 16.14 -25.67 -20.42
CA ARG A 134 16.89 -26.60 -21.30
C ARG A 134 17.98 -27.36 -20.55
N ILE A 135 18.65 -26.71 -19.59
CA ILE A 135 19.78 -27.31 -18.85
C ILE A 135 19.29 -28.25 -17.73
N ILE A 136 18.29 -27.82 -16.98
CA ILE A 136 17.79 -28.53 -15.80
C ILE A 136 16.68 -29.50 -16.19
N GLY A 137 15.65 -28.99 -16.88
CA GLY A 137 14.46 -29.72 -17.28
C GLY A 137 13.23 -28.79 -17.35
N PHE A 138 12.22 -29.21 -18.12
CA PHE A 138 10.96 -28.49 -18.27
C PHE A 138 9.79 -29.33 -17.74
N PRO A 139 8.89 -28.76 -16.90
CA PRO A 139 8.90 -27.38 -16.40
C PRO A 139 10.01 -27.14 -15.35
N LEU A 140 10.55 -25.92 -15.33
CA LEU A 140 11.66 -25.53 -14.44
C LEU A 140 11.18 -25.46 -12.99
N PRO A 141 11.79 -26.18 -12.02
CA PRO A 141 11.39 -26.17 -10.62
C PRO A 141 11.31 -24.74 -10.07
N PHE A 142 10.14 -24.39 -9.52
CA PHE A 142 9.87 -23.05 -8.99
C PHE A 142 10.24 -21.93 -9.97
N GLY A 143 9.86 -22.05 -11.24
CA GLY A 143 10.40 -21.24 -12.33
C GLY A 143 10.38 -19.72 -12.07
N ILE A 144 9.32 -19.20 -11.42
CA ILE A 144 9.26 -17.77 -11.03
C ILE A 144 10.31 -17.44 -9.95
N ILE A 145 10.41 -18.24 -8.90
CA ILE A 145 11.35 -18.02 -7.78
C ILE A 145 12.79 -18.21 -8.25
N THR A 146 13.06 -19.25 -9.04
CA THR A 146 14.39 -19.58 -9.57
C THR A 146 14.93 -18.47 -10.47
N VAL A 147 14.05 -17.82 -11.25
CA VAL A 147 14.44 -16.75 -12.18
C VAL A 147 14.34 -15.34 -11.58
N SER A 148 13.61 -15.15 -10.47
CA SER A 148 13.47 -13.85 -9.80
C SER A 148 14.82 -13.13 -9.55
N PRO A 149 15.88 -13.78 -9.03
CA PRO A 149 17.17 -13.11 -8.83
C PRO A 149 17.77 -12.55 -10.12
N ALA A 150 17.64 -13.28 -11.23
CA ALA A 150 18.10 -12.82 -12.54
C ALA A 150 17.25 -11.64 -13.04
N TRP A 151 15.92 -11.70 -12.88
CA TRP A 151 15.03 -10.60 -13.21
C TRP A 151 15.33 -9.32 -12.42
N VAL A 152 15.57 -9.41 -11.12
CA VAL A 152 15.98 -8.27 -10.27
C VAL A 152 17.31 -7.69 -10.76
N ALA A 153 18.30 -8.53 -11.10
CA ALA A 153 19.56 -8.06 -11.66
C ALA A 153 19.33 -7.30 -12.99
N PHE A 154 18.52 -7.85 -13.89
CA PHE A 154 18.18 -7.24 -15.18
C PHE A 154 17.35 -5.96 -15.06
N LEU A 155 16.54 -5.79 -14.00
CA LEU A 155 15.86 -4.54 -13.68
C LEU A 155 16.85 -3.45 -13.24
N LEU A 156 17.89 -3.81 -12.49
CA LEU A 156 18.88 -2.87 -11.96
C LEU A 156 19.93 -2.46 -12.99
N LEU A 157 20.23 -3.31 -13.99
CA LEU A 157 21.19 -3.02 -15.06
C LEU A 157 20.95 -1.68 -15.78
N PRO A 158 19.75 -1.38 -16.35
CA PRO A 158 19.50 -0.11 -17.02
C PRO A 158 19.53 1.09 -16.06
N LEU A 159 19.36 0.84 -14.75
CA LEU A 159 19.42 1.87 -13.71
C LEU A 159 20.84 2.06 -13.15
N ALA A 160 21.81 1.23 -13.51
CA ALA A 160 23.13 1.19 -12.87
C ALA A 160 23.89 2.52 -12.95
N SER A 161 23.80 3.24 -14.08
CA SER A 161 24.42 4.57 -14.25
C SER A 161 23.79 5.61 -13.32
N PHE A 162 22.46 5.60 -13.21
CA PHE A 162 21.72 6.44 -12.28
C PHE A 162 22.06 6.09 -10.82
N LEU A 163 22.06 4.80 -10.46
CA LEU A 163 22.39 4.34 -9.12
C LEU A 163 23.81 4.73 -8.71
N ARG A 164 24.77 4.67 -9.65
CA ARG A 164 26.14 5.13 -9.43
C ARG A 164 26.19 6.63 -9.16
N ARG A 165 25.45 7.44 -9.92
CA ARG A 165 25.35 8.90 -9.71
C ARG A 165 24.66 9.21 -8.38
N ALA A 166 23.56 8.54 -8.07
CA ALA A 166 22.78 8.73 -6.85
C ALA A 166 23.58 8.40 -5.59
N ARG A 167 24.51 7.44 -5.65
CA ARG A 167 25.39 7.10 -4.52
C ARG A 167 26.29 8.26 -4.08
N SER A 168 26.61 9.17 -4.99
CA SER A 168 27.42 10.36 -4.67
C SER A 168 26.57 11.52 -4.11
N ASP A 169 25.25 11.41 -4.14
CA ASP A 169 24.31 12.43 -3.69
C ASP A 169 23.74 12.04 -2.30
N PRO A 170 24.05 12.80 -1.23
CA PRO A 170 23.62 12.47 0.13
C PRO A 170 22.11 12.61 0.35
N GLU A 171 21.39 13.36 -0.49
CA GLU A 171 19.94 13.50 -0.40
C GLU A 171 19.23 12.39 -1.18
N LEU A 172 19.76 12.01 -2.35
CA LEU A 172 19.12 11.01 -3.24
C LEU A 172 19.38 9.56 -2.82
N TRP A 173 20.56 9.24 -2.29
CA TRP A 173 20.91 7.87 -1.92
C TRP A 173 19.98 7.23 -0.88
N PRO A 174 19.55 7.93 0.19
CA PRO A 174 18.56 7.39 1.13
C PRO A 174 17.23 7.01 0.47
N LEU A 175 16.74 7.77 -0.51
CA LEU A 175 15.51 7.46 -1.24
C LEU A 175 15.67 6.17 -2.06
N VAL A 176 16.81 6.02 -2.75
CA VAL A 176 17.16 4.79 -3.48
C VAL A 176 17.19 3.59 -2.54
N VAL A 177 17.91 3.70 -1.43
CA VAL A 177 18.03 2.60 -0.44
C VAL A 177 16.68 2.21 0.13
N ASN A 178 15.82 3.18 0.45
CA ASN A 178 14.48 2.88 0.97
C ASN A 178 13.58 2.23 -0.09
N SER A 179 13.66 2.67 -1.34
CA SER A 179 12.95 2.04 -2.47
C SER A 179 13.40 0.59 -2.70
N LEU A 180 14.71 0.33 -2.64
CA LEU A 180 15.25 -1.03 -2.75
C LEU A 180 14.83 -1.92 -1.57
N LYS A 181 14.72 -1.37 -0.34
CA LYS A 181 14.19 -2.12 0.80
C LYS A 181 12.73 -2.52 0.59
N VAL A 182 11.91 -1.65 -0.02
CA VAL A 182 10.52 -1.97 -0.38
C VAL A 182 10.50 -3.14 -1.37
N TRP A 183 11.34 -3.12 -2.40
CA TRP A 183 11.45 -4.23 -3.36
C TRP A 183 11.87 -5.54 -2.70
N VAL A 184 12.85 -5.51 -1.79
CA VAL A 184 13.24 -6.71 -1.02
C VAL A 184 12.07 -7.23 -0.19
N CYS A 185 11.26 -6.35 0.40
CA CYS A 185 10.05 -6.77 1.11
C CYS A 185 9.04 -7.42 0.15
N GLN A 186 8.82 -6.84 -1.04
CA GLN A 186 7.93 -7.40 -2.06
C GLN A 186 8.40 -8.79 -2.53
N GLU A 187 9.67 -8.96 -2.86
CA GLU A 187 10.24 -10.27 -3.23
C GLU A 187 10.14 -11.28 -2.08
N SER A 188 10.23 -10.83 -0.83
CA SER A 188 10.03 -11.72 0.32
C SER A 188 8.60 -12.25 0.39
N LEU A 189 7.59 -11.46 0.00
CA LEU A 189 6.19 -11.90 -0.07
C LEU A 189 6.02 -13.05 -1.06
N VAL A 190 6.65 -12.94 -2.23
CA VAL A 190 6.68 -13.97 -3.29
C VAL A 190 7.20 -15.31 -2.78
N VAL A 191 8.04 -15.34 -1.74
CA VAL A 191 8.53 -16.59 -1.13
C VAL A 191 7.67 -17.02 0.07
N ILE A 192 7.31 -16.09 0.96
CA ILE A 192 6.62 -16.39 2.22
C ILE A 192 5.26 -17.04 1.98
N TYR A 193 4.44 -16.49 1.09
CA TYR A 193 3.06 -16.96 0.96
C TYR A 193 2.91 -18.27 0.18
N PRO A 194 3.65 -18.52 -0.91
CA PRO A 194 3.62 -19.85 -1.51
C PRO A 194 4.14 -20.94 -0.55
N THR A 195 5.14 -20.62 0.28
CA THR A 195 5.59 -21.52 1.35
C THR A 195 4.47 -21.78 2.37
N TYR A 196 3.80 -20.72 2.83
CA TYR A 196 2.62 -20.82 3.69
C TYR A 196 1.53 -21.70 3.05
N PHE A 197 1.22 -21.45 1.78
CA PHE A 197 0.17 -22.15 1.07
C PHE A 197 0.49 -23.63 0.86
N TYR A 198 1.75 -23.95 0.56
CA TYR A 198 2.20 -25.34 0.51
C TYR A 198 1.95 -26.05 1.83
N ILE A 199 2.41 -25.48 2.96
CA ILE A 199 2.17 -26.04 4.29
C ILE A 199 0.65 -26.16 4.55
N PHE A 200 -0.13 -25.14 4.22
CA PHE A 200 -1.59 -25.19 4.35
C PHE A 200 -2.18 -26.38 3.60
N THR A 201 -1.75 -26.66 2.37
CA THR A 201 -2.30 -27.77 1.56
C THR A 201 -1.95 -29.16 2.08
N THR A 202 -0.82 -29.33 2.79
CA THR A 202 -0.38 -30.63 3.33
C THR A 202 -1.04 -31.00 4.66
N LEU A 203 -1.68 -30.04 5.33
CA LEU A 203 -2.38 -30.25 6.61
C LEU A 203 -3.74 -30.96 6.44
N SER A 204 -4.22 -31.58 7.54
CA SER A 204 -5.59 -32.11 7.62
C SER A 204 -6.63 -30.99 7.60
N ALA A 205 -7.90 -31.32 7.35
CA ALA A 205 -8.97 -30.32 7.24
C ALA A 205 -9.16 -29.49 8.53
N GLU A 206 -9.05 -30.12 9.70
CA GLU A 206 -9.11 -29.45 11.00
C GLU A 206 -7.91 -28.53 11.21
N ALA A 207 -6.69 -29.03 10.95
CA ALA A 207 -5.46 -28.27 11.10
C ALA A 207 -5.39 -27.06 10.16
N LYS A 208 -5.94 -27.16 8.94
CA LYS A 208 -6.07 -26.03 8.00
C LYS A 208 -6.81 -24.85 8.60
N THR A 209 -7.88 -25.10 9.36
CA THR A 209 -8.67 -24.04 10.00
C THR A 209 -7.84 -23.28 11.04
N TYR A 210 -7.11 -23.99 11.89
CA TYR A 210 -6.22 -23.35 12.88
C TYR A 210 -5.04 -22.64 12.21
N PHE A 211 -4.46 -23.24 11.18
CA PHE A 211 -3.34 -22.65 10.43
C PHE A 211 -3.74 -21.40 9.66
N ALA A 212 -5.01 -21.26 9.25
CA ALA A 212 -5.53 -20.03 8.64
C ALA A 212 -5.40 -18.80 9.57
N PHE A 213 -5.51 -18.99 10.88
CA PHE A 213 -5.34 -17.91 11.86
C PHE A 213 -3.89 -17.42 12.02
N LEU A 214 -2.91 -18.08 11.38
CA LEU A 214 -1.55 -17.56 11.26
C LEU A 214 -1.46 -16.40 10.25
N LEU A 215 -2.39 -16.30 9.29
CA LEU A 215 -2.41 -15.21 8.30
C LEU A 215 -2.52 -13.83 8.94
N PRO A 216 -3.45 -13.55 9.87
CA PRO A 216 -3.48 -12.29 10.62
C PRO A 216 -2.15 -11.93 11.31
N ILE A 217 -1.42 -12.91 11.83
CA ILE A 217 -0.13 -12.70 12.50
C ILE A 217 0.95 -12.33 11.47
N ILE A 218 1.04 -13.10 10.37
CA ILE A 218 1.97 -12.82 9.25
C ILE A 218 1.68 -11.41 8.68
N LYS A 219 0.41 -11.10 8.41
CA LYS A 219 -0.11 -9.80 7.98
C LYS A 219 0.38 -8.67 8.91
N MET A 220 0.20 -8.83 10.22
CA MET A 220 0.64 -7.83 11.21
C MET A 220 2.16 -7.62 11.22
N ILE A 221 2.95 -8.69 11.15
CA ILE A 221 4.42 -8.61 11.11
C ILE A 221 4.87 -7.88 9.83
N LEU A 222 4.33 -8.27 8.68
CA LEU A 222 4.70 -7.70 7.39
C LEU A 222 4.32 -6.23 7.28
N ARG A 223 3.14 -5.82 7.80
CA ARG A 223 2.77 -4.39 7.88
C ARG A 223 3.80 -3.59 8.67
N ASN A 224 4.26 -4.12 9.80
CA ASN A 224 5.28 -3.47 10.64
C ASN A 224 6.67 -3.43 10.00
N VAL A 225 7.05 -4.46 9.26
CA VAL A 225 8.32 -4.46 8.51
C VAL A 225 8.25 -3.42 7.38
N MET A 226 7.18 -3.43 6.59
CA MET A 226 6.99 -2.54 5.45
C MET A 226 6.88 -1.07 5.88
N SER A 227 6.19 -0.76 6.97
CA SER A 227 6.08 0.62 7.45
C SER A 227 7.43 1.22 7.85
N ARG A 228 8.36 0.40 8.32
CA ARG A 228 9.73 0.82 8.68
C ARG A 228 10.64 1.03 7.47
N THR A 229 10.27 0.54 6.28
CA THR A 229 11.06 0.74 5.06
C THR A 229 10.63 1.98 4.27
N VAL A 230 9.36 2.38 4.38
CA VAL A 230 8.75 3.51 3.64
C VAL A 230 8.90 4.85 4.40
N VAL A 231 10.11 5.16 4.89
CA VAL A 231 10.31 6.34 5.76
C VAL A 231 10.27 7.69 5.00
N HIS A 232 10.45 7.66 3.68
CA HIS A 232 10.57 8.88 2.85
C HIS A 232 9.24 9.34 2.22
N LEU A 233 8.20 8.50 2.23
CA LEU A 233 6.90 8.77 1.62
C LEU A 233 5.80 8.84 2.69
N ASN A 234 5.95 9.74 3.67
CA ASN A 234 5.08 9.79 4.87
C ASN A 234 3.57 9.78 4.56
N ASP A 235 3.14 10.48 3.50
CA ASP A 235 1.74 10.56 3.06
C ASP A 235 1.26 9.34 2.26
N GLU A 236 2.17 8.48 1.82
CA GLU A 236 1.89 7.30 0.99
C GLU A 236 2.16 6.00 1.75
N ILE A 237 2.68 6.06 2.98
CA ILE A 237 2.84 4.89 3.86
C ILE A 237 1.54 4.04 3.91
N PRO A 238 0.33 4.62 4.09
CA PRO A 238 -0.90 3.83 4.10
C PRO A 238 -1.06 3.02 2.82
N GLU A 239 -0.93 3.67 1.67
CA GLU A 239 -1.09 3.04 0.36
C GLU A 239 -0.02 1.97 0.12
N VAL A 240 1.26 2.30 0.30
CA VAL A 240 2.36 1.37 0.01
C VAL A 240 2.29 0.13 0.90
N VAL A 241 2.00 0.30 2.20
CA VAL A 241 1.90 -0.83 3.13
C VAL A 241 0.69 -1.69 2.80
N LEU A 242 -0.47 -1.07 2.60
CA LEU A 242 -1.73 -1.80 2.41
C LEU A 242 -1.80 -2.46 1.03
N MET A 243 -1.44 -1.77 -0.05
CA MET A 243 -1.50 -2.34 -1.38
C MET A 243 -0.52 -3.50 -1.60
N ASN A 244 0.53 -3.61 -0.79
CA ASN A 244 1.44 -4.75 -0.81
C ASN A 244 1.03 -5.87 0.14
N VAL A 245 0.85 -5.57 1.42
CA VAL A 245 0.61 -6.60 2.43
C VAL A 245 -0.84 -7.07 2.39
N GLU A 246 -1.78 -6.13 2.25
CA GLU A 246 -3.21 -6.43 2.36
C GLU A 246 -3.76 -7.15 1.14
N VAL A 247 -3.44 -6.63 -0.05
CA VAL A 247 -3.88 -7.24 -1.31
C VAL A 247 -3.37 -8.66 -1.40
N PHE A 248 -2.08 -8.85 -1.15
CA PHE A 248 -1.45 -10.15 -1.25
C PHE A 248 -1.97 -11.14 -0.21
N ASN A 249 -2.08 -10.71 1.06
CA ASN A 249 -2.68 -11.55 2.11
C ASN A 249 -4.12 -11.96 1.79
N SER A 250 -4.94 -11.02 1.33
CA SER A 250 -6.35 -11.25 1.01
C SER A 250 -6.55 -12.21 -0.17
N LEU A 251 -5.66 -12.16 -1.17
CA LEU A 251 -5.64 -13.16 -2.24
C LEU A 251 -5.42 -14.57 -1.67
N PHE A 252 -4.44 -14.75 -0.78
CA PHE A 252 -4.20 -16.05 -0.13
C PHE A 252 -5.33 -16.49 0.81
N MET A 253 -5.97 -15.57 1.52
CA MET A 253 -7.19 -15.88 2.27
C MET A 253 -8.29 -16.44 1.35
N SER A 254 -8.44 -15.88 0.15
CA SER A 254 -9.40 -16.37 -0.85
C SER A 254 -9.07 -17.81 -1.31
N TYR A 255 -7.79 -18.16 -1.49
CA TYR A 255 -7.38 -19.55 -1.76
C TYR A 255 -7.65 -20.49 -0.60
N CYS A 256 -7.44 -20.04 0.65
CA CYS A 256 -7.78 -20.84 1.82
C CYS A 256 -9.29 -21.14 1.85
N MET A 257 -10.14 -20.15 1.53
CA MET A 257 -11.59 -20.34 1.42
C MET A 257 -12.01 -21.25 0.27
N GLN A 258 -11.30 -21.20 -0.88
CA GLN A 258 -11.50 -22.12 -2.01
C GLN A 258 -11.14 -23.57 -1.65
N ASN A 259 -10.06 -23.76 -0.90
CA ASN A 259 -9.56 -25.10 -0.54
C ASN A 259 -10.29 -25.72 0.64
N THR A 260 -10.71 -24.91 1.61
CA THR A 260 -11.48 -25.34 2.78
C THR A 260 -12.69 -24.43 2.95
N PRO A 261 -13.81 -24.71 2.27
CA PRO A 261 -15.05 -23.96 2.41
C PRO A 261 -15.65 -24.17 3.80
N SER A 262 -15.25 -23.34 4.77
CA SER A 262 -15.72 -23.38 6.15
C SER A 262 -16.28 -22.02 6.55
N ILE A 263 -17.59 -21.97 6.79
CA ILE A 263 -18.30 -20.77 7.26
C ILE A 263 -17.69 -20.26 8.58
N TRP A 264 -17.28 -21.17 9.48
CA TRP A 264 -16.66 -20.80 10.75
C TRP A 264 -15.32 -20.09 10.59
N THR A 265 -14.51 -20.51 9.61
CA THR A 265 -13.25 -19.84 9.30
C THR A 265 -13.50 -18.44 8.76
N THR A 266 -14.46 -18.31 7.84
CA THR A 266 -14.88 -17.01 7.29
C THR A 266 -15.41 -16.07 8.37
N LEU A 267 -16.31 -16.54 9.24
CA LEU A 267 -16.84 -15.76 10.36
C LEU A 267 -15.75 -15.39 11.36
N GLY A 268 -14.82 -16.29 11.65
CA GLY A 268 -13.68 -16.02 12.53
C GLY A 268 -12.76 -14.93 12.00
N LEU A 269 -12.44 -14.95 10.70
CA LEU A 269 -11.63 -13.91 10.06
C LEU A 269 -12.34 -12.55 10.09
N ILE A 270 -13.63 -12.51 9.75
CA ILE A 270 -14.43 -11.28 9.80
C ILE A 270 -14.53 -10.74 11.23
N ALA A 271 -14.66 -11.61 12.23
CA ALA A 271 -14.68 -11.19 13.62
C ALA A 271 -13.34 -10.55 14.04
N ILE A 272 -12.21 -11.07 13.56
CA ILE A 272 -10.88 -10.49 13.80
C ILE A 272 -10.75 -9.13 13.11
N ASP A 273 -11.08 -9.04 11.83
CA ASP A 273 -11.01 -7.79 11.07
C ASP A 273 -11.96 -6.73 11.66
N GLY A 274 -13.17 -7.13 12.06
CA GLY A 274 -14.15 -6.28 12.75
C GLY A 274 -13.66 -5.81 14.13
N ALA A 275 -13.05 -6.68 14.92
CA ALA A 275 -12.45 -6.31 16.21
C ALA A 275 -11.29 -5.31 16.02
N GLN A 276 -10.45 -5.52 15.00
CA GLN A 276 -9.39 -4.59 14.63
C GLN A 276 -9.97 -3.22 14.25
N MET A 277 -11.01 -3.18 13.41
CA MET A 277 -11.69 -1.94 13.05
C MET A 277 -12.28 -1.22 14.27
N ILE A 278 -12.92 -1.93 15.19
CA ILE A 278 -13.47 -1.34 16.42
C ILE A 278 -12.37 -0.72 17.27
N ALA A 279 -11.23 -1.40 17.42
CA ALA A 279 -10.08 -0.88 18.15
C ALA A 279 -9.55 0.41 17.51
N SER A 280 -9.30 0.41 16.19
CA SER A 280 -8.83 1.61 15.47
C SER A 280 -9.83 2.78 15.60
N MET A 281 -11.13 2.50 15.53
CA MET A 281 -12.16 3.53 15.68
C MET A 281 -12.31 4.07 17.11
N HIS A 282 -12.01 3.26 18.13
CA HIS A 282 -11.92 3.71 19.51
C HIS A 282 -10.81 4.75 19.68
N ASP A 283 -9.64 4.50 19.09
CA ASP A 283 -8.50 5.42 19.16
C ASP A 283 -8.75 6.73 18.42
N VAL A 284 -9.37 6.66 17.23
CA VAL A 284 -9.88 7.85 16.54
C VAL A 284 -10.83 8.63 17.45
N GLY A 285 -11.75 7.95 18.14
CA GLY A 285 -12.64 8.56 19.14
C GLY A 285 -11.90 9.32 20.25
N ASN A 286 -10.81 8.75 20.75
CA ASN A 286 -9.97 9.39 21.77
C ASN A 286 -9.22 10.61 21.25
N VAL A 287 -8.77 10.59 20.00
CA VAL A 287 -8.15 11.76 19.35
C VAL A 287 -9.19 12.87 19.10
N ILE A 288 -10.41 12.52 18.70
CA ILE A 288 -11.51 13.49 18.53
C ILE A 288 -11.83 14.20 19.85
N LYS A 289 -11.98 13.46 20.96
CA LYS A 289 -12.23 14.06 22.28
C LYS A 289 -11.14 15.06 22.67
N ARG A 290 -9.87 14.74 22.37
CA ARG A 290 -8.74 15.65 22.57
C ARG A 290 -8.87 16.90 21.69
N MET A 291 -9.23 16.75 20.41
CA MET A 291 -9.46 17.88 19.50
C MET A 291 -10.57 18.80 19.97
N GLU A 292 -11.69 18.26 20.46
CA GLU A 292 -12.80 19.05 21.00
C GLU A 292 -12.39 19.82 22.25
N SER A 293 -11.63 19.19 23.15
CA SER A 293 -11.06 19.85 24.31
C SER A 293 -10.15 21.02 23.91
N VAL A 294 -9.24 20.81 22.94
CA VAL A 294 -8.35 21.86 22.43
C VAL A 294 -9.16 22.99 21.79
N ARG A 295 -10.17 22.69 20.96
CA ARG A 295 -11.05 23.69 20.34
C ARG A 295 -11.76 24.55 21.38
N ASN A 296 -12.32 23.92 22.42
CA ASN A 296 -13.03 24.64 23.48
C ASN A 296 -12.08 25.56 24.27
N ARG A 297 -10.83 25.11 24.50
CA ARG A 297 -9.80 25.95 25.12
C ARG A 297 -9.40 27.14 24.25
N VAL A 298 -9.23 26.94 22.93
CA VAL A 298 -8.96 28.05 21.99
C VAL A 298 -10.09 29.07 22.03
N ALA A 299 -11.34 28.61 22.02
CA ALA A 299 -12.51 29.49 22.09
C ALA A 299 -12.56 30.28 23.40
N ALA A 300 -12.24 29.63 24.53
CA ALA A 300 -12.20 30.29 25.83
C ALA A 300 -11.09 31.36 25.90
N GLU A 301 -9.87 31.06 25.42
CA GLU A 301 -8.76 32.02 25.43
C GLU A 301 -8.99 33.20 24.47
N ARG A 302 -9.55 32.96 23.26
CA ARG A 302 -9.94 34.06 22.36
C ARG A 302 -11.03 34.94 22.96
N SER A 303 -11.96 34.36 23.72
CA SER A 303 -13.00 35.11 24.43
C SER A 303 -12.42 35.96 25.58
N ARG A 304 -11.33 35.53 26.22
CA ARG A 304 -10.62 36.35 27.21
C ARG A 304 -9.82 37.49 26.56
N GLN A 305 -9.32 37.29 25.34
CA GLN A 305 -8.54 38.30 24.62
C GLN A 305 -9.40 39.36 23.92
N ALA A 306 -10.65 39.05 23.56
CA ALA A 306 -11.59 39.98 22.95
C ALA A 306 -12.51 40.58 24.02
N GLY A 307 -12.30 41.85 24.40
CA GLY A 307 -13.24 42.60 25.26
C GLY A 307 -14.64 42.77 24.63
N GLU A 308 -15.59 43.27 25.44
CA GLU A 308 -17.06 43.08 25.29
C GLU A 308 -17.75 43.46 23.95
N ASP A 309 -17.23 44.34 23.09
CA ASP A 309 -18.03 44.89 21.96
C ASP A 309 -17.98 44.12 20.61
N ILE A 310 -17.21 43.03 20.49
CA ILE A 310 -17.06 42.22 19.24
C ILE A 310 -17.46 40.74 19.48
N SER A 311 -18.05 40.49 20.65
CA SER A 311 -18.30 39.18 21.24
C SER A 311 -19.45 38.38 20.59
N VAL A 312 -20.34 39.00 19.79
CA VAL A 312 -21.57 38.35 19.30
C VAL A 312 -21.56 38.02 17.79
N LEU A 313 -20.75 38.72 16.97
CA LEU A 313 -20.66 38.47 15.52
C LEU A 313 -19.52 37.51 15.12
N ARG A 314 -18.34 37.59 15.76
CA ARG A 314 -17.24 36.63 15.51
C ARG A 314 -17.46 35.25 16.14
N LEU A 315 -18.17 35.18 17.28
CA LEU A 315 -18.60 33.90 17.89
C LEU A 315 -19.56 33.09 17.00
N ARG A 316 -20.18 33.76 16.01
CA ARG A 316 -21.04 33.17 14.98
C ARG A 316 -20.27 32.61 13.79
N GLU A 317 -19.09 33.15 13.46
CA GLU A 317 -18.08 32.52 12.60
C GLU A 317 -17.39 31.34 13.30
N ILE A 318 -17.18 31.44 14.61
CA ILE A 318 -16.59 30.41 15.50
C ILE A 318 -17.37 29.07 15.50
N GLN A 319 -18.58 28.99 14.92
CA GLN A 319 -19.39 27.76 14.84
C GLN A 319 -19.60 27.16 13.43
N ARG A 320 -19.22 27.84 12.33
CA ARG A 320 -19.54 27.37 10.96
C ARG A 320 -18.31 26.82 10.24
N GLY A 321 -18.26 25.49 10.09
CA GLY A 321 -17.56 24.91 8.95
C GLY A 321 -16.92 23.53 9.11
N THR A 322 -17.46 22.57 9.87
CA THR A 322 -16.90 21.18 9.93
C THR A 322 -15.47 21.11 10.52
N ILE A 323 -15.01 19.94 10.98
CA ILE A 323 -13.61 19.76 11.45
C ILE A 323 -12.61 20.23 10.39
N LEU A 324 -12.95 19.98 9.12
CA LEU A 324 -12.13 20.33 7.97
C LEU A 324 -12.03 21.84 7.72
N GLY A 325 -13.13 22.60 7.79
CA GLY A 325 -13.10 24.04 7.49
C GLY A 325 -12.34 24.83 8.55
N TYR A 326 -12.49 24.48 9.83
CA TYR A 326 -11.67 25.10 10.89
C TYR A 326 -10.18 24.79 10.73
N THR A 327 -9.84 23.57 10.28
CA THR A 327 -8.45 23.20 9.99
C THR A 327 -7.88 23.97 8.81
N MET A 328 -8.66 24.18 7.74
CA MET A 328 -8.23 24.95 6.57
C MET A 328 -7.83 26.38 6.96
N ASP A 329 -8.68 27.06 7.74
CA ASP A 329 -8.42 28.42 8.23
C ASP A 329 -7.16 28.51 9.11
N ILE A 330 -6.91 27.52 9.98
CA ILE A 330 -5.65 27.46 10.74
C ILE A 330 -4.44 27.30 9.81
N LEU A 331 -4.53 26.41 8.83
CA LEU A 331 -3.44 26.14 7.89
C LEU A 331 -3.12 27.33 6.98
N GLU A 332 -4.12 28.13 6.61
CA GLU A 332 -3.95 29.36 5.85
C GLU A 332 -3.32 30.46 6.71
N ARG A 333 -3.85 30.69 7.93
CA ARG A 333 -3.35 31.73 8.84
C ARG A 333 -1.89 31.54 9.24
N HIS A 334 -1.45 30.31 9.43
CA HIS A 334 -0.08 30.00 9.89
C HIS A 334 0.89 29.64 8.75
N LYS A 335 0.46 29.71 7.48
CA LYS A 335 1.26 29.32 6.30
C LYS A 335 1.96 27.94 6.44
N LEU A 336 1.36 27.01 7.20
CA LEU A 336 1.95 25.70 7.48
C LEU A 336 2.13 24.91 6.17
N GLY A 337 3.37 24.75 5.70
CA GLY A 337 3.68 24.01 4.47
C GLY A 337 3.65 24.82 3.17
N GLN A 338 3.69 26.15 3.20
CA GLN A 338 4.08 26.93 2.00
C GLN A 338 5.60 26.93 1.88
N SER A 339 6.14 26.33 0.80
CA SER A 339 7.52 26.62 0.38
C SER A 339 7.57 28.10 -0.05
N PRO A 340 8.62 28.88 0.32
CA PRO A 340 8.68 30.28 -0.07
C PRO A 340 8.70 30.36 -1.60
N THR A 341 7.64 30.92 -2.18
CA THR A 341 7.66 31.41 -3.55
C THR A 341 8.76 32.47 -3.61
N VAL A 342 9.89 32.12 -4.22
CA VAL A 342 10.87 33.10 -4.67
C VAL A 342 10.14 33.97 -5.69
N GLU A 343 9.69 35.14 -5.26
CA GLU A 343 9.30 36.22 -6.16
C GLU A 343 10.53 36.54 -7.00
N VAL A 344 10.52 36.11 -8.25
CA VAL A 344 11.50 36.55 -9.24
C VAL A 344 11.16 38.01 -9.55
N ALA A 345 11.84 38.93 -8.88
CA ALA A 345 11.81 40.34 -9.23
C ALA A 345 12.32 40.50 -10.68
N PRO A 346 11.64 41.29 -11.54
CA PRO A 346 12.09 41.49 -12.91
C PRO A 346 13.43 42.22 -12.92
N PHE A 347 14.42 41.59 -13.57
CA PHE A 347 15.78 42.10 -13.74
C PHE A 347 15.76 43.34 -14.65
N ILE A 348 15.97 44.53 -14.08
CA ILE A 348 16.24 45.75 -14.84
C ILE A 348 17.71 45.73 -15.24
N ILE A 349 17.97 45.68 -16.55
CA ILE A 349 19.31 45.76 -17.13
C ILE A 349 19.78 47.21 -17.09
N GLY A 350 20.85 47.48 -16.35
CA GLY A 350 21.62 48.73 -16.40
C GLY A 350 23.13 48.42 -16.49
N PRO A 351 23.94 49.22 -17.21
CA PRO A 351 25.26 48.78 -17.66
C PRO A 351 26.37 49.04 -16.62
N SER A 352 27.21 48.01 -16.46
CA SER A 352 28.67 48.04 -16.25
C SER A 352 29.29 49.08 -15.31
N SER A 353 29.91 48.60 -14.24
CA SER A 353 31.26 49.06 -13.87
C SER A 353 32.07 47.96 -13.18
N THR A 354 33.24 47.75 -13.75
CA THR A 354 34.36 46.90 -13.39
C THR A 354 34.86 47.14 -11.96
N GLU A 355 35.04 46.08 -11.18
CA GLU A 355 36.06 46.04 -10.12
C GLU A 355 36.43 44.58 -9.78
N VAL A 356 37.74 44.31 -9.77
CA VAL A 356 38.37 43.01 -9.51
C VAL A 356 39.04 43.10 -8.14
N VAL A 357 38.72 42.18 -7.21
CA VAL A 357 39.48 41.96 -5.96
C VAL A 357 39.51 40.45 -5.64
N PRO A 358 40.63 39.90 -5.09
CA PRO A 358 41.10 38.54 -5.36
C PRO A 358 40.76 37.47 -4.30
N PHE A 359 41.12 36.24 -4.70
CA PHE A 359 41.06 34.95 -4.03
C PHE A 359 41.96 34.88 -2.77
N ASP A 360 41.38 34.80 -1.56
CA ASP A 360 41.62 33.74 -0.56
C ASP A 360 41.01 34.10 0.82
N ALA A 361 40.21 33.19 1.39
CA ALA A 361 40.09 32.88 2.83
C ALA A 361 38.76 32.17 3.17
N ARG A 362 38.79 30.84 3.14
CA ARG A 362 38.18 29.92 4.13
C ARG A 362 36.90 30.41 4.86
N ALA A 363 35.75 30.42 4.19
CA ALA A 363 34.45 30.52 4.84
C ALA A 363 33.90 29.13 5.19
N LYS A 364 33.90 28.78 6.48
CA LYS A 364 33.14 27.64 7.03
C LYS A 364 31.65 27.90 6.80
N GLN A 365 31.03 27.13 5.91
CA GLN A 365 29.57 26.98 5.90
C GLN A 365 29.14 26.18 7.15
N PRO A 366 28.07 26.58 7.86
CA PRO A 366 27.60 25.83 9.01
C PRO A 366 27.02 24.49 8.53
N ALA A 367 27.62 23.40 8.99
CA ALA A 367 27.09 22.06 8.85
C ALA A 367 25.66 22.02 9.41
N MET A 368 24.70 21.60 8.60
CA MET A 368 23.34 21.31 9.04
C MET A 368 23.40 20.05 9.91
N VAL A 369 23.62 20.23 11.21
CA VAL A 369 23.52 19.16 12.20
C VAL A 369 22.05 18.79 12.30
N MET A 370 21.68 17.66 11.71
CA MET A 370 20.36 17.05 11.84
C MET A 370 20.21 16.56 13.28
N VAL A 371 19.76 17.44 14.18
CA VAL A 371 19.40 17.05 15.55
C VAL A 371 18.11 16.25 15.47
N ARG A 372 18.26 14.92 15.49
CA ARG A 372 17.18 13.97 15.74
C ARG A 372 16.73 14.10 17.19
N SER A 373 15.81 15.02 17.49
CA SER A 373 15.14 15.05 18.79
C SER A 373 14.03 13.99 18.82
N LYS A 374 14.26 12.89 19.53
CA LYS A 374 13.15 12.07 20.06
C LYS A 374 12.46 12.91 21.14
N PRO A 375 11.13 13.10 21.13
CA PRO A 375 10.46 13.71 22.27
C PRO A 375 10.44 12.68 23.41
N LYS A 376 11.43 12.77 24.31
CA LYS A 376 11.30 12.21 25.66
C LYS A 376 10.52 13.21 26.51
N PHE A 377 9.19 13.17 26.45
CA PHE A 377 8.39 13.82 27.47
C PHE A 377 8.27 12.87 28.65
N GLY A 378 9.18 13.00 29.62
CA GLY A 378 9.02 12.44 30.94
C GLY A 378 7.81 13.09 31.62
N ALA A 379 6.89 12.26 32.09
CA ALA A 379 5.75 12.65 32.90
C ALA A 379 6.21 13.14 34.28
N ARG A 380 6.71 14.39 34.37
CA ARG A 380 6.76 15.19 35.62
C ARG A 380 7.39 16.56 35.38
N LYS A 381 6.55 17.52 34.99
CA LYS A 381 6.57 18.95 35.37
C LYS A 381 5.68 19.71 34.40
N VAL A 382 4.37 19.68 34.67
CA VAL A 382 3.43 20.67 34.16
C VAL A 382 2.77 21.27 35.38
N PHE A 383 3.46 22.22 36.01
CA PHE A 383 2.84 23.20 36.87
C PHE A 383 3.50 24.55 36.58
N SER A 384 2.64 25.52 36.31
CA SER A 384 2.90 26.94 36.07
C SER A 384 3.43 27.34 34.67
N SER A 385 2.49 27.59 33.75
CA SER A 385 2.56 28.78 32.89
C SER A 385 1.14 29.23 32.58
N ALA A 386 0.79 30.43 33.02
CA ALA A 386 -0.57 30.96 33.08
C ALA A 386 -1.07 31.60 31.76
N ASN A 387 -0.33 31.49 30.66
CA ASN A 387 -0.78 31.92 29.34
C ASN A 387 -0.46 30.82 28.33
N ALA A 388 -1.43 29.95 28.02
CA ALA A 388 -1.26 29.04 26.91
C ALA A 388 -1.40 29.86 25.62
N ASP A 389 -0.31 30.00 24.86
CA ASP A 389 -0.29 30.71 23.58
C ASP A 389 -1.34 30.10 22.64
N VAL A 390 -2.34 30.89 22.24
CA VAL A 390 -3.46 30.49 21.37
C VAL A 390 -2.95 29.83 20.09
N THR A 391 -1.83 30.34 19.56
CA THR A 391 -1.09 29.80 18.41
C THR A 391 -0.73 28.33 18.62
N SER A 392 -0.17 27.99 19.79
CA SER A 392 0.25 26.62 20.13
C SER A 392 -0.94 25.65 20.21
N LEU A 393 -2.11 26.13 20.68
CA LEU A 393 -3.33 25.33 20.71
C LEU A 393 -3.90 25.10 19.31
N GLU A 394 -3.89 26.12 18.45
CA GLU A 394 -4.37 26.00 17.06
C GLU A 394 -3.50 25.04 16.24
N VAL A 395 -2.17 25.12 16.38
CA VAL A 395 -1.24 24.16 15.78
C VAL A 395 -1.50 22.74 16.30
N ASN A 396 -1.71 22.57 17.61
CA ASN A 396 -2.05 21.26 18.19
C ASN A 396 -3.37 20.72 17.63
N TYR A 397 -4.38 21.57 17.45
CA TYR A 397 -5.63 21.17 16.80
C TYR A 397 -5.38 20.64 15.39
N ALA A 398 -4.66 21.40 14.55
CA ALA A 398 -4.34 21.00 13.18
C ALA A 398 -3.53 19.69 13.12
N LEU A 399 -2.58 19.46 14.04
CA LEU A 399 -1.83 18.21 14.13
C LEU A 399 -2.72 17.01 14.45
N ASN A 400 -3.68 17.16 15.37
CA ASN A 400 -4.62 16.09 15.68
C ASN A 400 -5.55 15.78 14.48
N VAL A 401 -5.98 16.79 13.72
CA VAL A 401 -6.78 16.57 12.50
C VAL A 401 -5.98 15.78 11.46
N ARG A 402 -4.72 16.16 11.23
CA ARG A 402 -3.80 15.45 10.33
C ARG A 402 -3.63 13.98 10.74
N LYS A 403 -3.60 13.69 12.05
CA LYS A 403 -3.56 12.33 12.59
C LYS A 403 -4.85 11.56 12.33
N VAL A 404 -6.00 12.17 12.61
CA VAL A 404 -7.32 11.55 12.38
C VAL A 404 -7.50 11.21 10.91
N LEU A 405 -7.17 12.13 10.00
CA LEU A 405 -7.26 11.89 8.56
C LEU A 405 -6.36 10.74 8.11
N TYR A 406 -5.14 10.66 8.65
CA TYR A 406 -4.23 9.54 8.39
C TYR A 406 -4.80 8.19 8.86
N ILE A 407 -5.26 8.10 10.10
CA ILE A 407 -5.82 6.84 10.65
C ILE A 407 -7.07 6.43 9.86
N THR A 408 -7.96 7.39 9.56
CA THR A 408 -9.19 7.11 8.82
C THR A 408 -8.91 6.67 7.38
N GLU A 409 -7.92 7.26 6.69
CA GLU A 409 -7.46 6.75 5.40
C GLU A 409 -6.99 5.29 5.50
N PHE A 410 -6.16 4.98 6.50
CA PHE A 410 -5.63 3.64 6.70
C PHE A 410 -6.74 2.59 6.88
N VAL A 411 -7.70 2.88 7.78
CA VAL A 411 -8.80 1.95 8.11
C VAL A 411 -9.77 1.80 6.93
N ILE A 412 -10.08 2.88 6.22
CA ILE A 412 -10.95 2.84 5.04
C ILE A 412 -10.28 2.05 3.91
N LEU A 413 -8.98 2.25 3.69
CA LEU A 413 -8.25 1.57 2.62
C LEU A 413 -8.11 0.07 2.89
N ILE A 414 -7.93 -0.35 4.16
CA ILE A 414 -8.00 -1.77 4.56
C ILE A 414 -9.34 -2.37 4.16
N ASN A 415 -10.44 -1.79 4.65
CA ASN A 415 -11.79 -2.32 4.41
C ASN A 415 -12.09 -2.35 2.90
N TYR A 416 -11.62 -1.34 2.15
CA TYR A 416 -11.78 -1.32 0.70
C TYR A 416 -11.03 -2.47 0.01
N VAL A 417 -9.77 -2.72 0.36
CA VAL A 417 -8.98 -3.83 -0.20
C VAL A 417 -9.62 -5.18 0.13
N GLU A 418 -10.13 -5.35 1.36
CA GLU A 418 -10.84 -6.56 1.78
C GLU A 418 -12.15 -6.79 1.03
N VAL A 419 -12.76 -5.75 0.45
CA VAL A 419 -13.92 -5.86 -0.45
C VAL A 419 -13.49 -6.17 -1.88
N ILE A 420 -12.54 -5.43 -2.45
CA ILE A 420 -12.23 -5.55 -3.89
C ILE A 420 -11.43 -6.80 -4.24
N VAL A 421 -10.60 -7.33 -3.33
CA VAL A 421 -9.75 -8.50 -3.62
C VAL A 421 -10.59 -9.76 -3.83
N PRO A 422 -11.59 -10.09 -2.98
CA PRO A 422 -12.54 -11.17 -3.25
C PRO A 422 -13.28 -11.04 -4.59
N ILE A 423 -13.63 -9.81 -4.99
CA ILE A 423 -14.28 -9.53 -6.28
C ILE A 423 -13.31 -9.85 -7.42
N ILE A 424 -12.07 -9.35 -7.35
CA ILE A 424 -11.01 -9.62 -8.32
C ILE A 424 -10.75 -11.13 -8.41
N PHE A 425 -10.64 -11.82 -7.28
CA PHE A 425 -10.42 -13.26 -7.21
C PHE A 425 -11.57 -14.02 -7.88
N SER A 426 -12.82 -13.68 -7.54
CA SER A 426 -14.01 -14.35 -8.08
C SER A 426 -14.15 -14.13 -9.58
N ALA A 427 -13.87 -12.91 -10.06
CA ALA A 427 -13.90 -12.59 -11.49
C ALA A 427 -12.85 -13.39 -12.27
N ASN A 428 -11.60 -13.44 -11.79
CA ASN A 428 -10.55 -14.25 -12.41
C ASN A 428 -10.91 -15.74 -12.37
N LEU A 429 -11.35 -16.27 -11.23
CA LEU A 429 -11.73 -17.67 -11.06
C LEU A 429 -12.83 -18.07 -12.06
N LEU A 430 -13.88 -17.27 -12.18
CA LEU A 430 -15.00 -17.53 -13.08
C LEU A 430 -14.55 -17.57 -14.55
N VAL A 431 -13.77 -16.56 -14.99
CA VAL A 431 -13.28 -16.52 -16.37
C VAL A 431 -12.34 -17.69 -16.64
N MET A 432 -11.36 -17.93 -15.76
CA MET A 432 -10.40 -19.01 -15.90
C MET A 432 -11.05 -20.39 -15.91
N TYR A 433 -12.14 -20.59 -15.16
CA TYR A 433 -12.89 -21.85 -15.15
C TYR A 433 -13.47 -22.22 -16.52
N HIS A 434 -13.86 -21.22 -17.31
CA HIS A 434 -14.39 -21.40 -18.66
C HIS A 434 -13.34 -21.40 -19.77
N LEU A 435 -12.09 -21.02 -19.46
CA LEU A 435 -10.99 -21.07 -20.42
C LEU A 435 -10.45 -22.49 -20.61
N PRO A 436 -10.01 -22.86 -21.83
CA PRO A 436 -9.44 -24.18 -22.09
C PRO A 436 -8.16 -24.45 -21.28
N ASN A 437 -7.43 -23.39 -20.93
CA ASN A 437 -6.20 -23.47 -20.15
C ASN A 437 -6.41 -23.92 -18.69
N ARG A 438 -7.66 -24.01 -18.19
CA ARG A 438 -7.98 -24.38 -16.80
C ARG A 438 -7.28 -25.66 -16.33
N VAL A 439 -7.06 -26.61 -17.24
CA VAL A 439 -6.44 -27.91 -16.98
C VAL A 439 -5.00 -27.81 -16.47
N TYR A 440 -4.32 -26.70 -16.74
CA TYR A 440 -2.93 -26.45 -16.33
C TYR A 440 -2.81 -25.65 -15.04
N TYR A 441 -3.91 -25.19 -14.44
CA TYR A 441 -3.90 -24.50 -13.15
C TYR A 441 -4.20 -25.47 -12.04
N SER A 442 -3.22 -25.73 -11.17
CA SER A 442 -3.32 -26.71 -10.08
C SER A 442 -4.56 -26.52 -9.19
N GLN A 443 -4.98 -25.26 -8.96
CA GLN A 443 -6.11 -24.90 -8.11
C GLN A 443 -7.49 -25.13 -8.74
N ILE A 444 -7.57 -25.12 -10.09
CA ILE A 444 -8.83 -25.11 -10.84
C ILE A 444 -8.99 -26.40 -11.67
N ALA A 445 -7.89 -27.07 -12.03
CA ALA A 445 -7.90 -28.23 -12.93
C ALA A 445 -8.82 -29.38 -12.51
N ARG A 446 -9.05 -29.55 -11.20
CA ARG A 446 -9.93 -30.59 -10.62
C ARG A 446 -11.22 -30.03 -10.02
N MET A 447 -11.58 -28.80 -10.34
CA MET A 447 -12.79 -28.16 -9.83
C MET A 447 -14.01 -28.56 -10.67
N ASP A 448 -15.05 -29.08 -10.04
CA ASP A 448 -16.36 -29.30 -10.65
C ASP A 448 -17.27 -28.07 -10.47
N ASP A 449 -18.41 -28.05 -11.17
CA ASP A 449 -19.37 -26.94 -11.11
C ASP A 449 -19.90 -26.70 -9.68
N GLU A 450 -20.06 -27.78 -8.91
CA GLU A 450 -20.55 -27.71 -7.53
C GLU A 450 -19.52 -27.06 -6.59
N LYS A 451 -18.24 -27.42 -6.71
CA LYS A 451 -17.15 -26.78 -5.96
C LYS A 451 -16.92 -25.34 -6.41
N LEU A 452 -17.07 -25.03 -7.70
CA LEU A 452 -17.03 -23.66 -8.19
C LEU A 452 -18.14 -22.82 -7.55
N ARG A 453 -19.39 -23.29 -7.62
CA ARG A 453 -20.56 -22.61 -7.03
C ARG A 453 -20.35 -22.38 -5.53
N LYS A 454 -19.96 -23.41 -4.78
CA LYS A 454 -19.67 -23.28 -3.34
C LYS A 454 -18.53 -22.30 -3.04
N THR A 455 -17.48 -22.28 -3.86
CA THR A 455 -16.37 -21.33 -3.70
C THR A 455 -16.85 -19.90 -3.90
N ILE A 456 -17.57 -19.65 -5.00
CA ILE A 456 -18.12 -18.33 -5.31
C ILE A 456 -19.10 -17.89 -4.22
N GLU A 457 -20.00 -18.76 -3.75
CA GLU A 457 -20.94 -18.46 -2.66
C GLU A 457 -20.21 -18.03 -1.38
N ASN A 458 -19.21 -18.78 -0.96
CA ASN A 458 -18.44 -18.47 0.26
C ASN A 458 -17.64 -17.16 0.13
N VAL A 459 -16.95 -16.97 -0.99
CA VAL A 459 -16.16 -15.76 -1.24
C VAL A 459 -17.09 -14.54 -1.40
N THR A 460 -18.24 -14.71 -2.03
CA THR A 460 -19.25 -13.65 -2.15
C THR A 460 -19.86 -13.31 -0.80
N LEU A 461 -20.15 -14.29 0.05
CA LEU A 461 -20.60 -14.04 1.43
C LEU A 461 -19.58 -13.21 2.21
N TYR A 462 -18.29 -13.58 2.13
CA TYR A 462 -17.22 -12.79 2.73
C TYR A 462 -17.18 -11.36 2.17
N CYS A 463 -17.26 -11.20 0.85
CA CYS A 463 -17.30 -9.90 0.19
C CYS A 463 -18.48 -9.04 0.66
N VAL A 464 -19.68 -9.62 0.81
CA VAL A 464 -20.87 -8.90 1.28
C VAL A 464 -20.68 -8.45 2.72
N LEU A 465 -20.15 -9.32 3.59
CA LEU A 465 -19.89 -8.98 4.98
C LEU A 465 -18.84 -7.85 5.09
N GLN A 466 -17.80 -7.89 4.26
CA GLN A 466 -16.81 -6.80 4.19
C GLN A 466 -17.39 -5.50 3.64
N LEU A 467 -18.28 -5.58 2.64
CA LEU A 467 -18.97 -4.41 2.12
C LEU A 467 -19.86 -3.75 3.18
N VAL A 468 -20.57 -4.56 3.97
CA VAL A 468 -21.36 -4.08 5.11
C VAL A 468 -20.45 -3.41 6.14
N SER A 469 -19.29 -4.00 6.45
CA SER A 469 -18.28 -3.38 7.34
C SER A 469 -17.83 -2.02 6.82
N LEU A 470 -17.49 -1.91 5.53
CA LEU A 470 -17.09 -0.66 4.89
C LEU A 470 -18.20 0.40 4.92
N VAL A 471 -19.45 0.02 4.67
CA VAL A 471 -20.60 0.94 4.76
C VAL A 471 -20.82 1.41 6.19
N ILE A 472 -20.72 0.52 7.18
CA ILE A 472 -20.80 0.86 8.60
C ILE A 472 -19.69 1.86 8.95
N LEU A 473 -18.45 1.63 8.48
CA LEU A 473 -17.34 2.55 8.67
C LEU A 473 -17.65 3.93 8.09
N PHE A 474 -18.15 4.02 6.86
CA PHE A 474 -18.56 5.30 6.26
C PHE A 474 -19.63 6.02 7.09
N LEU A 475 -20.62 5.29 7.60
CA LEU A 475 -21.65 5.86 8.47
C LEU A 475 -21.07 6.34 9.81
N VAL A 476 -20.14 5.59 10.40
CA VAL A 476 -19.48 5.98 11.66
C VAL A 476 -18.62 7.22 11.45
N LEU A 477 -17.85 7.29 10.36
CA LEU A 477 -17.05 8.47 10.02
C LEU A 477 -17.93 9.70 9.77
N TRP A 478 -19.04 9.52 9.05
CA TRP A 478 -19.99 10.61 8.85
C TRP A 478 -20.60 11.09 10.17
N ARG A 479 -21.05 10.18 11.03
CA ARG A 479 -21.70 10.51 12.31
C ARG A 479 -20.74 11.15 13.31
N ARG A 480 -19.51 10.64 13.42
CA ARG A 480 -18.53 11.09 14.44
C ARG A 480 -17.64 12.24 13.98
N LEU A 481 -17.24 12.26 12.70
CA LEU A 481 -16.27 13.22 12.18
C LEU A 481 -16.87 14.24 11.20
N ARG A 482 -18.07 13.98 10.67
CA ARG A 482 -18.67 14.75 9.56
C ARG A 482 -17.76 14.78 8.33
N ILE A 483 -16.96 13.72 8.14
CA ILE A 483 -16.10 13.51 6.97
C ILE A 483 -16.75 12.41 6.11
N SER A 484 -16.80 12.63 4.81
CA SER A 484 -17.30 11.61 3.86
C SER A 484 -16.22 10.57 3.61
N GLY A 485 -16.37 9.38 4.20
CA GLY A 485 -15.43 8.28 3.98
C GLY A 485 -15.34 7.84 2.53
N LEU A 486 -16.46 7.90 1.79
CA LEU A 486 -16.49 7.61 0.35
C LEU A 486 -15.62 8.58 -0.46
N ARG A 487 -15.72 9.89 -0.17
CA ARG A 487 -14.90 10.90 -0.87
C ARG A 487 -13.44 10.83 -0.44
N GLN A 488 -13.15 10.49 0.82
CA GLN A 488 -11.79 10.25 1.29
C GLN A 488 -11.16 9.05 0.59
N LEU A 489 -11.88 7.95 0.44
CA LEU A 489 -11.39 6.79 -0.31
C LEU A 489 -11.16 7.14 -1.78
N ALA A 490 -12.13 7.78 -2.44
CA ALA A 490 -11.97 8.19 -3.84
C ALA A 490 -10.81 9.16 -4.04
N PHE A 491 -10.59 10.10 -3.10
CA PHE A 491 -9.44 10.99 -3.10
C PHE A 491 -8.12 10.22 -3.13
N VAL A 492 -7.97 9.23 -2.25
CA VAL A 492 -6.76 8.41 -2.16
C VAL A 492 -6.57 7.61 -3.45
N LEU A 493 -7.63 6.96 -3.95
CA LEU A 493 -7.57 6.14 -5.17
C LEU A 493 -7.29 6.96 -6.42
N GLU A 494 -7.78 8.19 -6.54
CA GLU A 494 -7.45 9.06 -7.68
C GLU A 494 -6.04 9.67 -7.52
N LYS A 495 -5.70 10.17 -6.33
CA LYS A 495 -4.39 10.83 -6.09
C LYS A 495 -3.23 9.85 -6.23
N GLN A 496 -3.39 8.61 -5.77
CA GLN A 496 -2.37 7.56 -5.81
C GLN A 496 -2.73 6.45 -6.83
N GLY A 497 -3.53 6.77 -7.85
CA GLY A 497 -4.09 5.77 -8.76
C GLY A 497 -3.06 4.94 -9.51
N GLU A 498 -1.98 5.56 -10.01
CA GLU A 498 -0.88 4.83 -10.67
C GLU A 498 -0.22 3.82 -9.71
N GLN A 499 -0.02 4.20 -8.45
CA GLN A 499 0.61 3.34 -7.44
C GLN A 499 -0.28 2.18 -7.01
N VAL A 500 -1.57 2.44 -6.81
CA VAL A 500 -2.55 1.39 -6.50
C VAL A 500 -2.67 0.41 -7.68
N GLN A 501 -2.77 0.91 -8.92
CA GLN A 501 -2.88 0.06 -10.11
C GLN A 501 -1.65 -0.81 -10.31
N THR A 502 -0.44 -0.23 -10.23
CA THR A 502 0.80 -1.00 -10.43
C THR A 502 0.95 -2.13 -9.42
N LYS A 503 0.56 -1.92 -8.16
CA LYS A 503 0.58 -2.95 -7.11
C LYS A 503 -0.55 -3.99 -7.29
N LEU A 504 -1.77 -3.57 -7.62
CA LEU A 504 -2.87 -4.49 -7.92
C LEU A 504 -2.52 -5.40 -9.11
N ILE A 505 -2.02 -4.82 -10.20
CA ILE A 505 -1.55 -5.59 -11.37
C ILE A 505 -0.47 -6.56 -10.94
N LEU A 506 0.58 -6.10 -10.25
CA LEU A 506 1.69 -6.96 -9.83
C LEU A 506 1.19 -8.18 -9.01
N TRP A 507 0.37 -7.95 -7.99
CA TRP A 507 -0.02 -9.01 -7.06
C TRP A 507 -1.06 -9.96 -7.63
N VAL A 508 -2.09 -9.44 -8.28
CA VAL A 508 -3.14 -10.27 -8.91
C VAL A 508 -2.54 -11.11 -10.02
N PHE A 509 -1.72 -10.48 -10.87
CA PHE A 509 -1.07 -11.16 -11.97
C PHE A 509 -0.11 -12.25 -11.50
N TYR A 510 0.82 -11.91 -10.59
CA TYR A 510 1.72 -12.90 -10.00
C TYR A 510 0.96 -14.08 -9.41
N ASN A 511 -0.10 -13.78 -8.65
CA ASN A 511 -0.85 -14.79 -7.94
C ASN A 511 -1.52 -15.80 -8.89
N VAL A 512 -2.11 -15.32 -9.99
CA VAL A 512 -2.67 -16.21 -11.03
C VAL A 512 -1.55 -17.01 -11.71
N GLN A 513 -0.49 -16.35 -12.17
CA GLN A 513 0.60 -17.02 -12.89
C GLN A 513 1.33 -18.06 -12.03
N ALA A 514 1.49 -17.81 -10.73
CA ALA A 514 2.18 -18.70 -9.81
C ALA A 514 1.49 -20.07 -9.64
N THR A 515 0.20 -20.19 -9.96
CA THR A 515 -0.54 -21.46 -9.85
C THR A 515 -0.46 -22.36 -11.09
N LEU A 516 0.16 -21.87 -12.17
CA LEU A 516 0.30 -22.56 -13.44
C LEU A 516 1.38 -23.66 -13.38
N GLN A 517 1.05 -24.86 -13.87
CA GLN A 517 1.95 -26.02 -13.86
C GLN A 517 3.25 -25.80 -14.65
N HIS A 518 3.23 -24.97 -15.70
CA HIS A 518 4.40 -24.65 -16.52
C HIS A 518 5.51 -23.92 -15.75
N PHE A 519 5.18 -23.28 -14.62
CA PHE A 519 6.16 -22.71 -13.69
C PHE A 519 6.64 -23.70 -12.61
N ALA A 520 6.18 -24.95 -12.67
CA ALA A 520 6.57 -26.03 -11.76
C ALA A 520 6.44 -25.66 -10.27
N SER A 521 5.35 -24.98 -9.91
CA SER A 521 5.03 -24.61 -8.51
C SER A 521 4.58 -25.79 -7.65
N ASP A 522 4.98 -27.02 -8.02
CA ASP A 522 4.75 -28.22 -7.22
C ASP A 522 5.88 -28.38 -6.20
N TYR A 523 5.60 -27.97 -4.97
CA TYR A 523 6.51 -28.03 -3.83
C TYR A 523 6.75 -29.46 -3.31
N THR A 524 6.15 -30.50 -3.92
CA THR A 524 6.43 -31.90 -3.59
C THR A 524 7.72 -32.42 -4.22
N PHE A 525 8.37 -31.63 -5.09
CA PHE A 525 9.60 -32.00 -5.82
C PHE A 525 9.47 -33.24 -6.73
N LYS A 526 8.24 -33.67 -7.05
CA LYS A 526 7.97 -34.85 -7.89
C LYS A 526 7.79 -34.44 -9.36
N PHE A 527 8.88 -34.03 -10.01
CA PHE A 527 8.83 -33.68 -11.43
C PHE A 527 9.02 -34.92 -12.32
N ALA A 528 8.18 -35.09 -13.35
CA ALA A 528 8.17 -36.28 -14.20
C ALA A 528 9.53 -36.56 -14.88
N TRP A 529 10.27 -35.49 -15.23
CA TRP A 529 11.60 -35.58 -15.82
C TRP A 529 12.72 -35.91 -14.81
N LEU A 530 12.47 -35.83 -13.50
CA LEU A 530 13.41 -36.32 -12.48
C LEU A 530 13.34 -37.85 -12.32
N SER A 531 12.17 -38.45 -12.57
CA SER A 531 11.94 -39.89 -12.49
C SER A 531 12.22 -40.64 -13.80
N GLY A 532 12.34 -39.93 -14.92
CA GLY A 532 12.70 -40.52 -16.20
C GLY A 532 14.20 -40.52 -16.41
N THR A 533 14.80 -41.68 -16.66
CA THR A 533 16.15 -41.77 -17.24
C THR A 533 16.18 -40.89 -18.50
N ARG A 534 17.06 -39.89 -18.51
CA ARG A 534 17.33 -39.07 -19.70
C ARG A 534 17.66 -40.02 -20.87
N PRO A 535 17.07 -39.86 -22.06
CA PRO A 535 17.45 -40.64 -23.23
C PRO A 535 18.93 -40.42 -23.59
#